data_AF-A0A1A8HGV4-F1
#
_entry.id   AF-A0A1A8HGV4-F1
#
_cell.length_a   1.000
_cell.length_b   1.000
_cell.length_c   1.000
_cell.angle_alpha   90.00
_cell.angle_beta   90.00
_cell.angle_gamma   90.00
#
_symmetry.space_group_name_H-M   'P 1'
#
loop_
_entity.id
_entity.type
_entity.pdbx_description
1 polymer ?
#
loop_
_entity_poly.entity_id
_entity_poly.type
_entity_poly.pdbx_seq_one_letter_code
_entity_poly.pdbx_strand_id
1 'polypeptide(L)'
;AKTVCQRAFEYSRSGEPKIISELVTDQQALTAINTFLDEERVLVEMACGAALAAVYSGLIRRLQEQGRLPTPLRPLLVIVCGGSSINTGELSALKEKLHI
;
A
#
# COMPACT_ATOMS: atom_id res chain seq x y z
N ALA A 1 -13.53 -12.47 -0.89
CA ALA A 1 -13.80 -13.04 -2.23
C ALA A 1 -12.68 -14.02 -2.58
N LYS A 2 -12.98 -15.20 -3.13
CA LYS A 2 -11.94 -16.21 -3.46
C LYS A 2 -11.29 -16.01 -4.84
N THR A 3 -11.89 -15.17 -5.68
CA THR A 3 -11.42 -14.88 -7.05
C THR A 3 -11.62 -13.40 -7.34
N VAL A 4 -10.67 -12.80 -8.08
CA VAL A 4 -10.78 -11.43 -8.59
C VAL A 4 -11.96 -11.31 -9.57
N CYS A 5 -12.57 -10.13 -9.69
CA CYS A 5 -13.61 -9.93 -10.69
C CYS A 5 -13.02 -9.99 -12.10
N GLN A 6 -13.79 -10.54 -13.04
CA GLN A 6 -13.35 -10.79 -14.42
C GLN A 6 -12.75 -9.54 -15.07
N ARG A 7 -13.42 -8.39 -14.93
CA ARG A 7 -12.98 -7.13 -15.54
C ARG A 7 -11.62 -6.65 -15.00
N ALA A 8 -11.35 -6.80 -13.70
CA ALA A 8 -10.05 -6.43 -13.15
C ALA A 8 -8.93 -7.37 -13.63
N PHE A 9 -9.23 -8.66 -13.77
CA PHE A 9 -8.30 -9.62 -14.36
C PHE A 9 -7.98 -9.27 -15.82
N GLU A 10 -8.99 -8.98 -16.63
CA GLU A 10 -8.83 -8.54 -18.02
C GLU A 10 -7.97 -7.28 -18.11
N TYR A 11 -8.20 -6.26 -17.26
CA TYR A 11 -7.37 -5.06 -17.24
C TYR A 11 -5.89 -5.38 -16.96
N SER A 12 -5.59 -6.28 -16.01
CA SER A 12 -4.22 -6.71 -15.73
C SER A 12 -3.51 -7.43 -16.90
N ARG A 13 -4.27 -7.87 -17.91
CA ARG A 13 -3.75 -8.56 -19.10
C ARG A 13 -3.70 -7.71 -20.34
N SER A 14 -4.55 -6.69 -20.43
CA SER A 14 -4.69 -5.82 -21.60
C SER A 14 -3.48 -4.90 -21.86
N GLY A 15 -2.71 -4.54 -20.82
CA GLY A 15 -1.70 -3.49 -20.90
C GLY A 15 -2.25 -2.06 -20.84
N GLU A 16 -3.59 -1.90 -20.90
CA GLU A 16 -4.28 -0.61 -20.79
C GLU A 16 -5.47 -0.69 -19.80
N PRO A 17 -5.41 0.03 -18.66
CA PRO A 17 -4.38 0.99 -18.27
C PRO A 17 -3.05 0.33 -17.91
N LYS A 18 -1.97 1.12 -17.93
CA LYS A 18 -0.65 0.67 -17.45
C LYS A 18 -0.73 0.34 -15.95
N ILE A 19 -0.64 -0.95 -15.62
CA ILE A 19 -0.63 -1.46 -14.25
C ILE A 19 0.79 -1.88 -13.87
N ILE A 20 1.31 -1.31 -12.79
CA ILE A 20 2.59 -1.70 -12.19
C ILE A 20 2.25 -2.49 -10.92
N SER A 21 2.43 -3.81 -10.97
CA SER A 21 2.22 -4.68 -9.81
C SER A 21 3.48 -4.68 -8.96
N GLU A 22 3.34 -4.35 -7.67
CA GLU A 22 4.43 -4.34 -6.70
C GLU A 22 4.02 -5.09 -5.44
N LEU A 23 5.00 -5.69 -4.77
CA LEU A 23 4.83 -6.34 -3.48
C LEU A 23 5.49 -5.48 -2.41
N VAL A 24 4.87 -5.46 -1.25
CA VAL A 24 5.41 -4.89 -0.01
C VAL A 24 5.36 -5.95 1.08
N THR A 25 6.25 -5.86 2.06
CA THR A 25 6.24 -6.76 3.21
C THR A 25 5.22 -6.30 4.25
N ASP A 26 4.79 -7.22 5.11
CA ASP A 26 3.95 -6.87 6.26
C ASP A 26 4.61 -5.80 7.15
N GLN A 27 5.93 -5.83 7.30
CA GLN A 27 6.67 -4.80 8.03
C GLN A 27 6.54 -3.42 7.39
N GLN A 28 6.63 -3.33 6.06
CA GLN A 28 6.47 -2.07 5.33
C GLN A 28 5.05 -1.53 5.46
N ALA A 29 4.04 -2.39 5.35
CA ALA A 29 2.64 -2.01 5.53
C ALA A 29 2.37 -1.52 6.96
N LEU A 30 2.87 -2.23 7.99
CA LEU A 30 2.69 -1.84 9.39
C LEU A 30 3.43 -0.55 9.72
N THR A 31 4.65 -0.37 9.19
CA THR A 31 5.39 0.90 9.33
C THR A 31 4.60 2.05 8.73
N ALA A 32 4.05 1.88 7.52
CA ALA A 32 3.23 2.89 6.86
C ALA A 32 1.95 3.22 7.66
N ILE A 33 1.29 2.23 8.28
CA ILE A 33 0.13 2.46 9.15
C ILE A 33 0.51 3.30 10.36
N ASN A 34 1.63 2.99 11.01
CA ASN A 34 2.07 3.76 12.19
C ASN A 34 2.38 5.22 11.82
N THR A 35 3.15 5.43 10.74
CA THR A 35 3.46 6.79 10.28
C THR A 35 2.20 7.55 9.89
N PHE A 36 1.29 6.93 9.14
CA PHE A 36 0.03 7.55 8.72
C PHE A 36 -0.89 7.86 9.90
N LEU A 37 -0.93 6.99 10.92
CA LEU A 37 -1.67 7.24 12.15
C LEU A 37 -1.10 8.45 12.91
N ASP A 38 0.22 8.61 12.94
CA ASP A 38 0.86 9.73 13.61
C ASP A 38 0.69 11.06 12.85
N GLU A 39 0.79 11.03 11.52
CA GLU A 39 0.69 12.21 10.65
C GLU A 39 -0.77 12.64 10.42
N GLU A 40 -1.63 11.72 10.02
CA GLU A 40 -2.99 12.00 9.54
C GLU A 40 -4.08 11.64 10.57
N ARG A 41 -3.71 11.04 11.71
CA ARG A 41 -4.63 10.69 12.82
C ARG A 41 -5.74 9.71 12.45
N VAL A 42 -5.52 8.90 11.42
CA VAL A 42 -6.45 7.87 10.95
C VAL A 42 -5.81 6.50 11.06
N LEU A 43 -6.46 5.59 11.80
CA LEU A 43 -6.07 4.18 11.85
C LEU A 43 -6.68 3.44 10.66
N VAL A 44 -5.87 2.66 9.94
CA VAL A 44 -6.30 1.87 8.77
C VAL A 44 -5.77 0.43 8.87
N GLU A 45 -6.45 -0.50 8.20
CA GLU A 45 -6.08 -1.93 8.24
C GLU A 45 -4.85 -2.24 7.37
N MET A 46 -4.25 -3.43 7.56
CA MET A 46 -3.05 -3.89 6.84
C MET A 46 -3.18 -3.82 5.31
N ALA A 47 -4.36 -4.11 4.76
CA ALA A 47 -4.61 -4.02 3.32
C ALA A 47 -4.50 -2.57 2.80
N CYS A 48 -4.96 -1.58 3.59
CA CYS A 48 -4.78 -0.17 3.28
C CYS A 48 -3.32 0.27 3.49
N GLY A 49 -2.68 -0.23 4.55
CA GLY A 49 -1.26 -0.03 4.81
C GLY A 49 -0.36 -0.45 3.65
N ALA A 50 -0.71 -1.51 2.94
CA ALA A 50 0.03 -1.94 1.75
C ALA A 50 0.03 -0.90 0.61
N ALA A 51 -1.07 -0.16 0.43
CA ALA A 51 -1.13 0.94 -0.53
C ALA A 51 -0.30 2.15 -0.07
N LEU A 52 -0.40 2.51 1.22
CA LEU A 52 0.38 3.59 1.83
C LEU A 52 1.89 3.30 1.78
N ALA A 53 2.29 2.04 1.95
CA ALA A 53 3.67 1.60 1.86
C ALA A 53 4.32 1.96 0.52
N ALA A 54 3.55 2.16 -0.56
CA ALA A 54 4.12 2.67 -1.81
C ALA A 54 4.85 4.01 -1.63
N VAL A 55 4.31 4.89 -0.78
CA VAL A 55 4.90 6.20 -0.45
C VAL A 55 5.97 6.05 0.63
N TYR A 56 5.63 5.40 1.74
CA TYR A 56 6.50 5.39 2.94
C TYR A 56 7.70 4.44 2.85
N SER A 57 7.69 3.43 1.97
CA SER A 57 8.80 2.47 1.85
C SER A 57 9.86 2.83 0.80
N GLY A 58 9.70 3.98 0.12
CA GLY A 58 10.59 4.39 -0.97
C GLY A 58 10.33 3.65 -2.31
N LEU A 59 9.21 2.91 -2.41
CA LEU A 59 8.83 2.18 -3.62
C LEU A 59 8.68 3.09 -4.84
N ILE A 60 8.04 4.27 -4.70
CA ILE A 60 7.92 5.23 -5.81
C ILE A 60 9.31 5.64 -6.34
N ARG A 61 10.24 5.96 -5.45
CA ARG A 61 11.62 6.30 -5.82
C ARG A 61 12.30 5.15 -6.56
N ARG A 62 12.19 3.92 -6.04
CA ARG A 62 12.72 2.71 -6.69
C ARG A 62 12.15 2.55 -8.12
N LEU A 63 10.86 2.77 -8.30
CA LEU A 63 10.22 2.68 -9.62
C LEU A 63 10.67 3.78 -10.58
N GLN A 64 10.97 4.98 -10.08
CA GLN A 64 11.57 6.06 -10.88
C GLN A 64 13.00 5.73 -11.31
N GLU A 65 13.83 5.22 -10.39
CA GLU A 65 15.20 4.77 -10.67
C GLU A 65 15.24 3.63 -11.70
N GLN A 66 14.22 2.75 -11.69
CA GLN A 66 14.04 1.69 -12.68
C GLN A 66 13.45 2.19 -14.02
N GLY A 67 13.16 3.49 -14.16
CA GLY A 67 12.53 4.05 -15.36
C GLY A 67 11.07 3.62 -15.59
N ARG A 68 10.41 3.03 -14.58
CA ARG A 68 9.03 2.53 -14.67
C ARG A 68 8.01 3.61 -14.37
N LEU A 69 8.39 4.62 -13.59
CA LEU A 69 7.66 5.87 -13.34
C LEU A 69 8.45 7.08 -13.86
N PRO A 70 7.76 8.17 -14.26
CA PRO A 70 8.42 9.37 -14.76
C PRO A 70 9.13 10.15 -13.65
N THR A 71 10.18 10.85 -14.03
CA THR A 71 10.92 11.79 -13.19
C THR A 71 11.06 13.11 -13.95
N PRO A 72 10.43 14.21 -13.51
CA PRO A 72 9.69 14.37 -12.25
C PRO A 72 8.33 13.65 -12.25
N LEU A 73 7.85 13.30 -11.06
CA LEU A 73 6.51 12.75 -10.88
C LEU A 73 5.48 13.91 -10.94
N ARG A 74 4.31 13.65 -11.53
CA ARG A 74 3.12 14.48 -11.31
C ARG A 74 2.50 14.17 -9.94
N PRO A 75 1.53 14.96 -9.43
CA PRO A 75 0.87 14.64 -8.16
C PRO A 75 0.39 13.19 -8.11
N LEU A 76 0.72 12.52 -7.00
CA LEU A 76 0.35 11.14 -6.73
C LEU A 76 -0.96 11.12 -5.93
N LEU A 77 -1.90 10.29 -6.34
CA LEU A 77 -3.11 10.00 -5.59
C LEU A 77 -2.98 8.62 -4.94
N VAL A 78 -3.21 8.54 -3.64
CA VAL A 78 -3.31 7.27 -2.90
C VAL A 78 -4.76 7.08 -2.48
N ILE A 79 -5.33 5.92 -2.78
CA ILE A 79 -6.68 5.55 -2.32
C ILE A 79 -6.54 4.96 -0.91
N VAL A 80 -6.94 5.73 0.09
CA VAL A 80 -7.00 5.26 1.49
C VAL A 80 -8.32 4.53 1.68
N CYS A 81 -8.30 3.21 1.50
CA CYS A 81 -9.51 2.38 1.61
C CYS A 81 -9.97 2.17 3.07
N GLY A 82 -9.14 2.50 4.06
CA GLY A 82 -9.46 2.41 5.47
C GLY A 82 -9.47 0.97 5.96
N GLY A 83 -10.66 0.40 6.07
CA GLY A 83 -10.91 -0.93 6.64
C GLY A 83 -11.37 -0.88 8.11
N SER A 84 -12.06 -1.94 8.54
CA SER A 84 -12.65 -2.04 9.88
C SER A 84 -12.12 -3.24 10.68
N SER A 85 -11.12 -3.95 10.13
CA SER A 85 -10.57 -5.18 10.71
C SER A 85 -9.38 -4.91 11.64
N ILE A 86 -9.23 -3.68 12.10
CA ILE A 86 -8.13 -3.26 12.96
C ILE A 86 -8.62 -2.37 14.10
N ASN A 87 -8.07 -2.58 15.29
CA ASN A 87 -8.14 -1.68 16.43
C ASN A 87 -6.76 -1.54 17.09
N THR A 88 -6.67 -0.78 18.18
CA THR A 88 -5.40 -0.52 18.87
C THR A 88 -4.75 -1.77 19.46
N GLY A 89 -5.54 -2.73 19.95
CA GLY A 89 -5.02 -4.01 20.47
C GLY A 89 -4.45 -4.89 19.36
N GLU A 90 -5.15 -4.96 18.22
CA GLU A 90 -4.67 -5.70 17.04
C GLU A 90 -3.40 -5.06 16.45
N LEU A 91 -3.33 -3.72 16.43
CA LEU A 91 -2.14 -3.00 16.00
C LEU A 91 -0.93 -3.34 16.89
N SER A 92 -1.10 -3.35 18.21
CA SER A 92 -0.03 -3.74 19.15
C SER A 92 0.40 -5.19 18.96
N ALA A 93 -0.55 -6.12 18.79
CA ALA A 93 -0.24 -7.53 18.53
C ALA A 93 0.54 -7.73 17.21
N LEU A 94 0.22 -6.94 16.17
CA LEU A 94 0.97 -6.96 14.91
C LEU A 94 2.40 -6.44 15.06
N LYS A 95 2.60 -5.38 15.86
CA LYS A 95 3.94 -4.85 16.18
C LYS A 95 4.82 -5.90 16.85
N GLU A 96 4.30 -6.53 17.89
CA GLU A 96 5.00 -7.62 18.60
C GLU A 96 5.35 -8.78 17.66
N LYS A 97 4.37 -9.23 16.86
CA LYS A 97 4.54 -10.36 15.94
C LYS A 97 5.55 -10.08 14.82
N LEU A 98 5.60 -8.86 14.31
CA LEU A 98 6.47 -8.47 13.21
C LEU A 98 7.80 -7.87 13.68
N HIS A 99 8.01 -7.78 14.99
CA HIS A 99 9.19 -7.21 15.63
C HIS A 99 9.46 -5.75 15.21
N ILE A 100 8.38 -4.95 15.18
CA ILE A 100 8.40 -3.49 14.95
C ILE A 100 8.08 -2.75 16.24
#